data_AF-A0A6A0HIQ9-F1
#
_entry.id   AF-A0A6A0HIQ9-F1
#
_cell.length_a   1.000
_cell.length_b   1.000
_cell.length_c   1.000
_cell.angle_alpha   90.00
_cell.angle_beta   90.00
_cell.angle_gamma   90.00
#
_symmetry.space_group_name_H-M   'P 1'
#
loop_
_entity.id
_entity.type
_entity.pdbx_description
1 polymer ?
#
loop_
_entity_poly.entity_id
_entity_poly.type
_entity_poly.pdbx_seq_one_letter_code
_entity_poly.pdbx_strand_id
1 'polypeptide(L)'
;MKSKDNPHATKLQPLTLQLRLCIFANKNLLFEEFSQVEARMQSKAAAVPTREKLRLLTLTSLFTALTVIGAFIRIPLPLVPLSLQDFFVLLSGNILGPFFGALSQLLYLGLGLAGLPIFANGGGPAYVLQPTFGYLLGFPLASFVAGVILHGRFFRGFSLPERPLSRLILANAAGVAMIFTLGVIYLWLSTNFILGSALSFDKAAWMGCIVFLPSSALKLAVIIFLYRKLQARLAANASLPFKSYPKQSQAIFSENLRSHD
;
A
#
# COMPACT_ATOMS: atom_id res chain seq x y z
N MET A 1 85.41 22.62 -3.64
CA MET A 1 85.15 21.23 -3.20
C MET A 1 83.88 20.76 -3.88
N LYS A 2 83.96 19.63 -4.61
CA LYS A 2 82.87 18.96 -5.34
C LYS A 2 81.69 18.63 -4.43
N SER A 3 80.45 18.89 -4.88
CA SER A 3 79.28 18.12 -4.47
C SER A 3 78.27 18.01 -5.62
N LYS A 4 78.46 16.93 -6.37
CA LYS A 4 77.52 16.11 -7.16
C LYS A 4 76.21 16.77 -7.65
N ASP A 5 76.13 16.82 -8.97
CA ASP A 5 74.92 16.56 -9.74
C ASP A 5 74.12 15.38 -9.14
N ASN A 6 72.84 15.61 -8.87
CA ASN A 6 71.84 14.54 -8.86
C ASN A 6 70.93 14.75 -10.09
N PRO A 7 71.23 14.11 -11.24
CA PRO A 7 70.48 14.31 -12.48
C PRO A 7 69.11 13.61 -12.50
N HIS A 8 68.64 13.01 -11.40
CA HIS A 8 67.37 12.27 -11.37
C HIS A 8 66.15 13.06 -10.85
N ALA A 9 66.31 14.27 -10.32
CA ALA A 9 65.18 15.03 -9.75
C ALA A 9 64.34 15.80 -10.79
N THR A 10 64.89 16.07 -11.98
CA THR A 10 64.32 17.06 -12.92
C THR A 10 63.26 16.49 -13.88
N LYS A 11 63.11 15.16 -13.99
CA LYS A 11 62.16 14.54 -14.95
C LYS A 11 60.82 14.08 -14.36
N LEU A 12 60.63 14.11 -13.04
CA LEU A 12 59.38 13.65 -12.38
C LEU A 12 58.34 14.76 -12.14
N GLN A 13 58.75 16.04 -12.16
CA GLN A 13 57.84 17.18 -11.94
C GLN A 13 56.68 17.31 -12.95
N PRO A 14 56.86 17.16 -14.28
CA PRO A 14 55.74 17.34 -15.22
C PRO A 14 54.68 16.24 -15.09
N LEU A 15 55.09 15.01 -14.73
CA LEU A 15 54.19 13.88 -14.56
C LEU A 15 53.32 14.03 -13.30
N THR A 16 53.89 14.54 -12.20
CA THR A 16 53.12 14.82 -10.97
C THR A 16 52.11 15.96 -11.13
N LEU A 17 52.42 16.96 -11.97
CA LEU A 17 51.50 18.06 -12.26
C LEU A 17 50.34 17.61 -13.15
N GLN A 18 50.63 16.78 -14.16
CA GLN A 18 49.59 16.17 -15.01
C GLN A 18 48.72 15.20 -14.23
N LEU A 19 49.27 14.39 -13.32
CA LEU A 19 48.46 13.52 -12.45
C LEU A 19 47.55 14.35 -11.54
N ARG A 20 48.05 15.44 -10.95
CA ARG A 20 47.25 16.34 -10.09
C ARG A 20 46.16 17.06 -10.87
N LEU A 21 46.44 17.51 -12.09
CA LEU A 21 45.43 18.11 -12.99
C LEU A 21 44.40 17.09 -13.45
N CYS A 22 44.79 15.86 -13.78
CA CYS A 22 43.86 14.78 -14.11
C CYS A 22 42.98 14.39 -12.92
N ILE A 23 43.55 14.28 -11.71
CA ILE A 23 42.78 14.00 -10.48
C ILE A 23 41.80 15.14 -10.18
N PHE A 24 42.22 16.39 -10.36
CA PHE A 24 41.36 17.57 -10.14
C PHE A 24 40.24 17.66 -11.20
N ALA A 25 40.55 17.45 -12.48
CA ALA A 25 39.57 17.42 -13.56
C ALA A 25 38.57 16.25 -13.40
N ASN A 26 39.05 15.06 -13.00
CA ASN A 26 38.19 13.90 -12.72
C ASN A 26 37.27 14.15 -11.51
N LYS A 27 37.75 14.88 -10.50
CA LYS A 27 36.94 15.28 -9.34
C LYS A 27 35.83 16.26 -9.73
N ASN A 28 36.10 17.21 -10.63
CA ASN A 28 35.08 18.12 -11.16
C ASN A 28 34.06 17.42 -12.07
N LEU A 29 34.50 16.46 -12.90
CA LEU A 29 33.59 15.65 -13.73
C LEU A 29 32.65 14.78 -12.88
N LEU A 30 33.16 14.16 -11.82
CA LEU A 30 32.31 13.41 -10.87
C LEU A 30 31.36 14.32 -10.08
N PHE A 31 31.78 15.53 -9.75
CA PHE A 31 30.93 16.50 -9.05
C PHE A 31 29.80 17.03 -9.96
N GLU A 32 30.09 17.28 -11.24
CA GLU A 32 29.06 17.65 -12.22
C GLU A 32 28.10 16.49 -12.53
N GLU A 33 28.59 15.25 -12.68
CA GLU A 33 27.71 14.09 -12.84
C GLU A 33 26.84 13.86 -11.59
N PHE A 34 27.39 14.01 -10.39
CA PHE A 34 26.64 13.87 -9.15
C PHE A 34 25.58 14.97 -8.99
N SER A 35 25.94 16.23 -9.31
CA SER A 35 25.00 17.36 -9.35
C SER A 35 23.89 17.16 -10.39
N GLN A 36 24.22 16.64 -11.59
CA GLN A 36 23.25 16.31 -12.63
C GLN A 36 22.34 15.15 -12.21
N VAL A 37 22.87 14.15 -11.50
CA VAL A 37 22.08 13.04 -10.94
C VAL A 37 21.17 13.52 -9.81
N GLU A 38 21.63 14.37 -8.91
CA GLU A 38 20.80 15.01 -7.88
C GLU A 38 19.71 15.89 -8.50
N ALA A 39 20.02 16.69 -9.52
CA ALA A 39 19.03 17.50 -10.24
C ALA A 39 18.01 16.63 -10.98
N ARG A 40 18.42 15.48 -11.54
CA ARG A 40 17.51 14.50 -12.17
C ARG A 40 16.68 13.72 -11.14
N MET A 41 17.23 13.45 -9.96
CA MET A 41 16.51 12.85 -8.83
C MET A 41 15.45 13.82 -8.29
N GLN A 42 15.82 15.11 -8.13
CA GLN A 42 14.93 16.16 -7.66
C GLN A 42 13.85 16.50 -8.70
N SER A 43 14.16 16.50 -10.01
CA SER A 43 13.16 16.75 -11.05
C SER A 43 12.13 15.62 -11.18
N LYS A 44 12.52 14.36 -10.95
CA LYS A 44 11.58 13.23 -10.84
C LYS A 44 10.74 13.30 -9.56
N ALA A 45 11.30 13.78 -8.46
CA ALA A 45 10.57 13.99 -7.20
C ALA A 45 9.60 15.19 -7.26
N ALA A 46 9.90 16.20 -8.09
CA ALA A 46 9.10 17.42 -8.25
C ALA A 46 7.89 17.28 -9.20
N ALA A 47 7.68 16.10 -9.80
CA ALA A 47 6.47 15.85 -10.58
C ALA A 47 5.26 15.83 -9.64
N VAL A 48 4.62 16.99 -9.48
CA VAL A 48 3.41 17.15 -8.66
C VAL A 48 2.40 16.08 -9.08
N PRO A 49 2.06 15.12 -8.19
CA PRO A 49 1.13 14.07 -8.53
C PRO A 49 -0.21 14.71 -8.89
N THR A 50 -0.80 14.28 -10.00
CA THR A 50 -2.14 14.71 -10.40
C THR A 50 -3.10 14.54 -9.22
N ARG A 51 -4.03 15.48 -9.02
CA ARG A 51 -4.99 15.48 -7.90
C ARG A 51 -5.66 14.12 -7.67
N GLU A 52 -5.95 13.39 -8.74
CA GLU A 52 -6.49 12.03 -8.69
C GLU A 52 -5.49 10.99 -8.14
N LYS A 53 -4.24 11.02 -8.58
CA LYS A 53 -3.18 10.14 -8.09
C LYS A 53 -2.92 10.37 -6.60
N LEU A 54 -2.83 11.65 -6.18
CA LEU A 54 -2.67 12.00 -4.78
C LEU A 54 -3.83 11.46 -3.94
N ARG A 55 -5.07 11.66 -4.40
CA ARG A 55 -6.27 11.12 -3.74
C ARG A 55 -6.22 9.61 -3.58
N LEU A 56 -5.83 8.87 -4.62
CA LEU A 56 -5.73 7.41 -4.58
C LEU A 56 -4.66 6.94 -3.60
N LEU A 57 -3.49 7.59 -3.58
CA LEU A 57 -2.43 7.28 -2.62
C LEU A 57 -2.87 7.53 -1.18
N THR A 58 -3.50 8.68 -0.92
CA THR A 58 -4.03 9.02 0.42
C THR A 58 -5.11 8.05 0.87
N LEU A 59 -6.03 7.66 -0.02
CA LEU A 59 -7.05 6.65 0.29
C LEU A 59 -6.40 5.28 0.53
N THR A 60 -5.38 4.91 -0.24
CA THR A 60 -4.66 3.65 -0.06
C THR A 60 -4.03 3.59 1.33
N SER A 61 -3.30 4.63 1.74
CA SER A 61 -2.71 4.71 3.08
C SER A 61 -3.77 4.75 4.19
N LEU A 62 -4.91 5.42 3.95
CA LEU A 62 -6.01 5.46 4.90
C LEU A 62 -6.60 4.07 5.13
N PHE A 63 -6.82 3.28 4.07
CA PHE A 63 -7.32 1.92 4.22
C PHE A 63 -6.30 0.99 4.88
N THR A 64 -5.01 1.16 4.61
CA THR A 64 -3.97 0.47 5.38
C THR A 64 -4.09 0.79 6.87
N ALA A 65 -4.21 2.07 7.25
CA ALA A 65 -4.39 2.48 8.64
C ALA A 65 -5.70 1.95 9.26
N LEU A 66 -6.79 1.93 8.51
CA LEU A 66 -8.05 1.35 8.96
C LEU A 66 -7.94 -0.16 9.20
N THR A 67 -7.24 -0.90 8.33
CA THR A 67 -6.95 -2.32 8.55
C THR A 67 -6.13 -2.52 9.82
N VAL A 68 -5.14 -1.67 10.09
CA VAL A 68 -4.37 -1.68 11.36
C VAL A 68 -5.29 -1.47 12.55
N ILE A 69 -6.14 -0.45 12.54
CA ILE A 69 -7.10 -0.20 13.63
C ILE A 69 -8.04 -1.40 13.81
N GLY A 70 -8.52 -1.98 12.70
CA GLY A 70 -9.34 -3.18 12.71
C GLY A 70 -8.63 -4.41 13.32
N ALA A 71 -7.30 -4.43 13.35
CA ALA A 71 -6.53 -5.49 13.99
C ALA A 71 -6.58 -5.43 15.52
N PHE A 72 -6.68 -4.22 16.07
CA PHE A 72 -6.83 -3.99 17.51
C PHE A 72 -8.27 -4.17 17.99
N ILE A 73 -9.26 -3.94 17.13
CA ILE A 73 -10.67 -4.24 17.42
C ILE A 73 -10.92 -5.73 17.22
N ARG A 74 -10.62 -6.52 18.25
CA ARG A 74 -10.76 -7.98 18.22
C ARG A 74 -11.33 -8.57 19.50
N ILE A 75 -12.06 -9.66 19.33
CA ILE A 75 -12.50 -10.54 20.41
C ILE A 75 -11.54 -11.74 20.41
N PRO A 76 -10.76 -11.96 21.49
CA PRO A 76 -9.86 -13.10 21.58
C PRO A 76 -10.67 -14.40 21.61
N LEU A 77 -10.40 -15.29 20.67
CA LEU A 77 -10.89 -16.68 20.65
C LEU A 77 -9.68 -17.62 20.73
N PRO A 78 -9.88 -18.92 21.07
CA PRO A 78 -8.77 -19.82 21.43
C PRO A 78 -7.69 -20.00 20.35
N LEU A 79 -8.07 -20.06 19.06
CA LEU A 79 -7.12 -20.29 17.96
C LEU A 79 -6.98 -19.10 17.02
N VAL A 80 -8.10 -18.49 16.64
CA VAL A 80 -8.13 -17.40 15.65
C VAL A 80 -8.94 -16.25 16.23
N PRO A 81 -8.35 -15.07 16.49
CA PRO A 81 -9.11 -13.96 17.04
C PRO A 81 -10.13 -13.43 16.03
N LEU A 82 -11.35 -13.15 16.50
CA LEU A 82 -12.35 -12.47 15.68
C LEU A 82 -12.00 -10.99 15.63
N SER A 83 -11.48 -10.50 14.50
CA SER A 83 -11.09 -9.10 14.33
C SER A 83 -12.00 -8.34 13.36
N LEU A 84 -11.85 -7.02 13.29
CA LEU A 84 -12.52 -6.17 12.31
C LEU A 84 -11.66 -5.92 11.06
N GLN A 85 -10.53 -6.62 10.90
CA GLN A 85 -9.59 -6.41 9.79
C GLN A 85 -10.21 -6.74 8.44
N ASP A 86 -10.84 -7.92 8.34
CA ASP A 86 -11.51 -8.45 7.15
C ASP A 86 -12.57 -7.48 6.60
N PHE A 87 -13.23 -6.74 7.48
CA PHE A 87 -14.19 -5.70 7.11
C PHE A 87 -13.53 -4.58 6.29
N PHE A 88 -12.41 -4.03 6.75
CA PHE A 88 -11.69 -2.97 6.04
C PHE A 88 -11.00 -3.47 4.79
N VAL A 89 -10.54 -4.72 4.80
CA VAL A 89 -9.97 -5.41 3.63
C VAL A 89 -10.98 -5.45 2.49
N LEU A 90 -12.19 -5.96 2.72
CA LEU A 90 -13.23 -6.04 1.70
C LEU A 90 -13.71 -4.65 1.25
N LEU A 91 -13.86 -3.73 2.21
CA LEU A 91 -14.26 -2.36 1.91
C LEU A 91 -13.22 -1.64 1.04
N SER A 92 -11.92 -1.92 1.22
CA SER A 92 -10.85 -1.36 0.38
C SER A 92 -11.00 -1.79 -1.09
N GLY A 93 -11.31 -3.05 -1.35
CA GLY A 93 -11.55 -3.55 -2.71
C GLY A 93 -12.78 -2.92 -3.33
N ASN A 94 -13.84 -2.75 -2.53
CA ASN A 94 -15.09 -2.13 -2.98
C ASN A 94 -14.92 -0.63 -3.29
N ILE A 95 -14.08 0.11 -2.57
CA ILE A 95 -13.95 1.57 -2.72
C ILE A 95 -12.80 1.97 -3.66
N LEU A 96 -11.63 1.34 -3.51
CA LEU A 96 -10.43 1.68 -4.30
C LEU A 96 -10.33 0.88 -5.59
N GLY A 97 -11.13 -0.19 -5.73
CA GLY A 97 -11.03 -1.13 -6.83
C GLY A 97 -9.93 -2.17 -6.61
N PRO A 98 -9.71 -3.06 -7.59
CA PRO A 98 -8.91 -4.27 -7.41
C PRO A 98 -7.43 -3.98 -7.14
N PHE A 99 -6.82 -3.05 -7.88
CA PHE A 99 -5.39 -2.79 -7.77
C PHE A 99 -5.02 -2.01 -6.50
N PHE A 100 -5.64 -0.84 -6.28
CA PHE A 100 -5.33 0.01 -5.13
C PHE A 100 -5.84 -0.59 -3.81
N GLY A 101 -6.95 -1.34 -3.84
CA GLY A 101 -7.41 -2.13 -2.70
C GLY A 101 -6.38 -3.20 -2.30
N ALA A 102 -5.91 -3.99 -3.26
CA ALA A 102 -4.87 -5.00 -3.01
C ALA A 102 -3.56 -4.36 -2.55
N LEU A 103 -3.16 -3.23 -3.15
CA LEU A 103 -1.97 -2.49 -2.76
C LEU A 103 -2.05 -2.01 -1.30
N SER A 104 -3.20 -1.52 -0.85
CA SER A 104 -3.43 -1.16 0.55
C SER A 104 -3.19 -2.34 1.51
N GLN A 105 -3.63 -3.54 1.13
CA GLN A 105 -3.46 -4.74 1.95
C GLN A 105 -2.04 -5.30 1.86
N LEU A 106 -1.37 -5.17 0.72
CA LEU A 106 0.06 -5.47 0.60
C LEU A 106 0.91 -4.54 1.46
N LEU A 107 0.56 -3.25 1.54
CA LEU A 107 1.23 -2.31 2.45
C LEU A 107 1.01 -2.72 3.91
N TYR A 108 -0.21 -3.10 4.29
CA TYR A 108 -0.48 -3.63 5.63
C TYR A 108 0.39 -4.85 5.96
N LEU A 109 0.41 -5.84 5.05
CA LEU A 109 1.21 -7.05 5.22
C LEU A 109 2.71 -6.76 5.27
N GLY A 110 3.21 -5.91 4.37
CA GLY A 110 4.62 -5.52 4.29
C GLY A 110 5.09 -4.78 5.53
N LEU A 111 4.31 -3.80 6.03
CA LEU A 111 4.62 -3.06 7.24
C LEU A 111 4.67 -3.98 8.46
N GLY A 112 3.70 -4.87 8.61
CA GLY A 112 3.67 -5.77 9.76
C GLY A 112 4.81 -6.79 9.72
N LEU A 113 5.16 -7.31 8.54
CA LEU A 113 6.33 -8.19 8.38
C LEU A 113 7.67 -7.44 8.57
N ALA A 114 7.73 -6.14 8.30
CA ALA A 114 8.92 -5.32 8.54
C ALA A 114 9.27 -5.15 10.03
N GLY A 115 8.37 -5.54 10.95
CA GLY A 115 8.61 -5.46 12.40
C GLY A 115 7.61 -4.60 13.17
N LEU A 116 6.70 -3.91 12.48
CA LEU A 116 5.69 -3.10 13.14
C LEU A 116 4.65 -4.01 13.82
N PRO A 117 4.34 -3.83 15.12
CA PRO A 117 3.38 -4.67 15.85
C PRO A 117 1.92 -4.27 15.54
N ILE A 118 1.54 -4.37 14.27
CA ILE A 118 0.24 -3.94 13.74
C ILE A 118 -0.70 -5.11 13.41
N PHE A 119 -0.22 -6.34 13.54
CA PHE A 119 -1.05 -7.53 13.45
C PHE A 119 -1.72 -7.81 14.80
N ALA A 120 -2.82 -8.56 14.78
CA ALA A 120 -3.63 -8.84 15.98
C ALA A 120 -2.82 -9.38 17.17
N ASN A 121 -1.77 -10.16 16.89
CA ASN A 121 -0.92 -10.82 17.87
C ASN A 121 0.56 -10.37 17.78
N GLY A 122 0.81 -9.10 17.39
CA GLY A 122 2.16 -8.53 17.32
C GLY A 122 2.58 -8.18 15.89
N GLY A 123 3.80 -8.55 15.51
CA GLY A 123 4.37 -8.24 14.19
C GLY A 123 5.74 -8.87 13.98
N GLY A 124 6.35 -8.57 12.84
CA GLY A 124 7.67 -9.01 12.43
C GLY A 124 7.70 -10.27 11.56
N PRO A 125 8.89 -10.63 11.04
CA PRO A 125 9.04 -11.76 10.11
C PRO A 125 8.66 -13.11 10.72
N ALA A 126 8.89 -13.29 12.03
CA ALA A 126 8.52 -14.49 12.76
C ALA A 126 6.99 -14.71 12.81
N TYR A 127 6.19 -13.68 12.52
CA TYR A 127 4.73 -13.80 12.45
C TYR A 127 4.29 -14.77 11.35
N VAL A 128 5.13 -15.05 10.34
CA VAL A 128 4.85 -16.10 9.36
C VAL A 128 4.62 -17.45 10.06
N LEU A 129 5.30 -17.74 11.16
CA LEU A 129 5.13 -18.99 11.90
C LEU A 129 3.80 -19.07 12.68
N GLN A 130 3.05 -17.97 12.79
CA GLN A 130 1.76 -17.96 13.46
C GLN A 130 0.68 -18.67 12.64
N PRO A 131 -0.17 -19.52 13.25
CA PRO A 131 -1.21 -20.25 12.51
C PRO A 131 -2.26 -19.35 11.85
N THR A 132 -2.39 -18.11 12.32
CA THR A 132 -3.32 -17.11 11.79
C THR A 132 -2.76 -16.31 10.60
N PHE A 133 -1.50 -16.52 10.22
CA PHE A 133 -0.86 -15.75 9.14
C PHE A 133 -1.51 -15.96 7.77
N GLY A 134 -2.06 -17.16 7.49
CA GLY A 134 -2.73 -17.42 6.22
C GLY A 134 -3.94 -16.53 5.93
N TYR A 135 -4.60 -16.02 6.98
CA TYR A 135 -5.70 -15.07 6.81
C TYR A 135 -5.19 -13.74 6.25
N LEU A 136 -4.02 -13.28 6.70
CA LEU A 136 -3.37 -12.06 6.23
C LEU A 136 -2.89 -12.20 4.77
N LEU A 137 -2.39 -13.39 4.38
CA LEU A 137 -2.09 -13.70 2.98
C LEU A 137 -3.33 -13.64 2.09
N GLY A 138 -4.50 -13.96 2.65
CA GLY A 138 -5.79 -13.83 1.97
C GLY A 138 -6.25 -12.40 1.76
N PHE A 139 -5.74 -11.40 2.51
CA PHE A 139 -6.26 -10.04 2.46
C PHE A 139 -6.04 -9.33 1.11
N PRO A 140 -4.83 -9.33 0.51
CA PRO A 140 -4.63 -8.74 -0.81
C PRO A 140 -5.52 -9.40 -1.87
N LEU A 141 -5.63 -10.73 -1.83
CA LEU A 141 -6.42 -11.51 -2.80
C LEU A 141 -7.92 -11.26 -2.62
N ALA A 142 -8.40 -11.18 -1.40
CA ALA A 142 -9.80 -10.89 -1.10
C ALA A 142 -10.20 -9.49 -1.56
N SER A 143 -9.37 -8.49 -1.27
CA SER A 143 -9.59 -7.11 -1.73
C SER A 143 -9.56 -7.03 -3.26
N PHE A 144 -8.60 -7.70 -3.88
CA PHE A 144 -8.49 -7.78 -5.33
C PHE A 144 -9.73 -8.43 -5.98
N VAL A 145 -10.12 -9.62 -5.54
CA VAL A 145 -11.26 -10.37 -6.10
C VAL A 145 -12.58 -9.62 -5.90
N ALA A 146 -12.81 -9.07 -4.69
CA ALA A 146 -13.99 -8.25 -4.43
C ALA A 146 -14.03 -7.02 -5.36
N GLY A 147 -12.91 -6.32 -5.53
CA GLY A 147 -12.79 -5.20 -6.45
C GLY A 147 -12.99 -5.60 -7.92
N VAL A 148 -12.45 -6.75 -8.37
CA VAL A 148 -12.64 -7.22 -9.75
C VAL A 148 -14.11 -7.52 -10.02
N ILE A 149 -14.79 -8.25 -9.13
CA ILE A 149 -16.20 -8.61 -9.31
C ILE A 149 -17.09 -7.36 -9.30
N LEU A 150 -16.77 -6.39 -8.44
CA LEU A 150 -17.58 -5.17 -8.31
C LEU A 150 -17.34 -4.19 -9.45
N HIS A 151 -16.08 -3.90 -9.81
CA HIS A 151 -15.74 -2.91 -10.83
C HIS A 151 -15.77 -3.49 -12.24
N GLY A 152 -15.54 -4.79 -12.40
CA GLY A 152 -15.56 -5.51 -13.68
C GLY A 152 -14.39 -5.17 -14.61
N ARG A 153 -13.43 -4.35 -14.17
CA ARG A 153 -12.23 -3.96 -14.93
C ARG A 153 -11.06 -3.75 -13.96
N PHE A 154 -9.86 -4.10 -14.41
CA PHE A 154 -8.63 -4.06 -13.60
C PHE A 154 -8.10 -2.65 -13.35
N PHE A 155 -8.18 -1.77 -14.35
CA PHE A 155 -7.55 -0.45 -14.31
C PHE A 155 -8.57 0.64 -14.62
N ARG A 156 -8.98 1.36 -13.58
CA ARG A 156 -9.71 2.62 -13.69
C ARG A 156 -9.30 3.54 -12.55
N GLY A 157 -9.45 4.84 -12.79
CA GLY A 157 -9.40 5.88 -11.77
C GLY A 157 -10.43 5.67 -10.65
N PHE A 158 -10.41 6.52 -9.63
CA PHE A 158 -11.32 6.39 -8.48
C PHE A 158 -12.79 6.47 -8.93
N SER A 159 -13.54 5.38 -8.82
CA SER A 159 -14.94 5.29 -9.22
C SER A 159 -15.71 4.29 -8.36
N LEU A 160 -16.92 4.66 -7.94
CA LEU A 160 -17.85 3.78 -7.22
C LEU A 160 -19.05 3.45 -8.13
N PRO A 161 -18.97 2.39 -8.93
CA PRO A 161 -20.02 2.04 -9.88
C PRO A 161 -21.31 1.62 -9.17
N GLU A 162 -22.46 2.03 -9.70
CA GLU A 162 -23.77 1.54 -9.24
C GLU A 162 -23.92 0.10 -9.69
N ARG A 163 -24.10 -0.80 -8.71
CA ARG A 163 -24.20 -2.24 -8.94
C ARG A 163 -25.41 -2.80 -8.19
N PRO A 164 -26.09 -3.81 -8.75
CA PRO A 164 -27.19 -4.46 -8.06
C PRO A 164 -26.71 -5.11 -6.77
N LEU A 165 -27.63 -5.30 -5.82
CA LEU A 165 -27.33 -5.90 -4.51
C LEU A 165 -26.66 -7.28 -4.67
N SER A 166 -27.09 -8.08 -5.63
CA SER A 166 -26.53 -9.41 -5.92
C SER A 166 -25.03 -9.36 -6.22
N ARG A 167 -24.57 -8.38 -7.00
CA ARG A 167 -23.15 -8.22 -7.32
C ARG A 167 -22.35 -7.74 -6.11
N LEU A 168 -22.91 -6.90 -5.26
CA LEU A 168 -22.29 -6.49 -4.00
C LEU A 168 -22.12 -7.68 -3.05
N ILE A 169 -23.16 -8.50 -2.89
CA ILE A 169 -23.11 -9.73 -2.09
C ILE A 169 -22.06 -10.69 -2.67
N LEU A 170 -22.11 -10.94 -3.98
CA LEU A 170 -21.18 -11.84 -4.65
C LEU A 170 -19.71 -11.40 -4.50
N ALA A 171 -19.42 -10.11 -4.70
CA ALA A 171 -18.07 -9.57 -4.58
C ALA A 171 -17.51 -9.79 -3.17
N ASN A 172 -18.29 -9.45 -2.14
CA ASN A 172 -17.85 -9.57 -0.76
C ASN A 172 -17.81 -11.04 -0.30
N ALA A 173 -18.77 -11.87 -0.71
CA ALA A 173 -18.77 -13.30 -0.41
C ALA A 173 -17.57 -14.01 -1.03
N ALA A 174 -17.21 -13.69 -2.28
CA ALA A 174 -16.01 -14.21 -2.92
C ALA A 174 -14.73 -13.75 -2.20
N GLY A 175 -14.68 -12.49 -1.74
CA GLY A 175 -13.58 -12.00 -0.92
C GLY A 175 -13.46 -12.75 0.41
N VAL A 176 -14.56 -12.94 1.14
CA VAL A 176 -14.60 -13.73 2.39
C VAL A 176 -14.14 -15.17 2.13
N ALA A 177 -14.59 -15.78 1.04
CA ALA A 177 -14.15 -17.13 0.66
C ALA A 177 -12.63 -17.18 0.45
N MET A 178 -12.03 -16.21 -0.24
CA MET A 178 -10.56 -16.15 -0.40
C MET A 178 -9.82 -16.06 0.94
N ILE A 179 -10.31 -15.24 1.88
CA ILE A 179 -9.71 -15.12 3.22
C ILE A 179 -9.78 -16.46 3.95
N PHE A 180 -10.95 -17.11 3.97
CA PHE A 180 -11.14 -18.34 4.72
C PHE A 180 -10.47 -19.55 4.06
N THR A 181 -10.45 -19.65 2.74
CA THR A 181 -9.75 -20.74 2.05
C THR A 181 -8.26 -20.71 2.37
N LEU A 182 -7.60 -19.55 2.22
CA LEU A 182 -6.16 -19.43 2.51
C LEU A 182 -5.88 -19.49 4.02
N GLY A 183 -6.75 -18.88 4.83
CA GLY A 183 -6.65 -18.94 6.29
C GLY A 183 -6.73 -20.36 6.84
N VAL A 184 -7.74 -21.14 6.44
CA VAL A 184 -7.94 -22.52 6.92
C VAL A 184 -6.86 -23.47 6.41
N ILE A 185 -6.47 -23.37 5.13
CA ILE A 185 -5.37 -24.19 4.58
C ILE A 185 -4.09 -23.94 5.36
N TYR A 186 -3.75 -22.67 5.60
CA TYR A 186 -2.56 -22.32 6.36
C TYR A 186 -2.66 -22.74 7.82
N LEU A 187 -3.82 -22.52 8.45
CA LEU A 187 -4.06 -22.91 9.84
C LEU A 187 -3.84 -24.41 10.02
N TRP A 188 -4.40 -25.23 9.12
CA TRP A 188 -4.22 -26.67 9.15
C TRP A 188 -2.74 -27.07 8.95
N LEU A 189 -2.05 -26.50 7.96
CA LEU A 189 -0.63 -26.76 7.71
C LEU A 189 0.25 -26.35 8.89
N SER A 190 0.11 -25.12 9.38
CA SER A 190 0.91 -24.59 10.49
C SER A 190 0.66 -25.39 11.77
N THR A 191 -0.59 -25.75 12.07
CA THR A 191 -0.92 -26.47 13.30
C THR A 191 -0.37 -27.91 13.30
N ASN A 192 -0.37 -28.59 12.15
CA ASN A 192 0.13 -29.97 12.04
C ASN A 192 1.65 -30.04 11.87
N PHE A 193 2.24 -29.16 11.05
CA PHE A 193 3.67 -29.23 10.71
C PHE A 193 4.57 -28.35 11.56
N ILE A 194 4.06 -27.25 12.13
CA ILE A 194 4.86 -26.30 12.92
C ILE A 194 4.63 -26.53 14.42
N LEU A 195 3.37 -26.65 14.84
CA LEU A 195 3.01 -26.82 16.26
C LEU A 195 2.96 -28.27 16.73
N GLY A 196 3.01 -29.25 15.81
CA GLY A 196 2.98 -30.68 16.14
C GLY A 196 1.65 -31.17 16.73
N SER A 197 0.61 -30.33 16.70
CA SER A 197 -0.73 -30.68 17.15
C SER A 197 -1.49 -31.39 16.03
N ALA A 198 -1.89 -32.65 16.27
CA ALA A 198 -2.69 -33.45 15.33
C ALA A 198 -4.12 -32.89 15.23
N LEU A 199 -4.30 -31.81 14.47
CA LEU A 199 -5.59 -31.17 14.27
C LEU A 199 -6.18 -31.58 12.93
N SER A 200 -7.28 -32.35 13.00
CA SER A 200 -8.03 -32.78 11.81
C SER A 200 -8.53 -31.58 11.00
N PHE A 201 -8.58 -31.74 9.67
CA PHE A 201 -9.04 -30.68 8.77
C PHE A 201 -10.44 -30.16 9.12
N ASP A 202 -11.35 -31.07 9.50
CA ASP A 202 -12.72 -30.70 9.89
C ASP A 202 -12.74 -29.74 11.07
N LYS A 203 -11.89 -29.98 12.08
CA LYS A 203 -11.77 -29.09 13.25
C LYS A 203 -11.18 -27.74 12.85
N ALA A 204 -10.19 -27.72 11.95
CA ALA A 204 -9.61 -26.48 11.42
C ALA A 204 -10.67 -25.66 10.66
N ALA A 205 -11.52 -26.30 9.86
CA ALA A 205 -12.60 -25.64 9.13
C ALA A 205 -13.68 -25.10 10.08
N TRP A 206 -14.08 -25.88 11.09
CA TRP A 206 -15.03 -25.44 12.12
C TRP A 206 -14.53 -24.21 12.87
N MET A 207 -13.31 -24.27 13.39
CA MET A 207 -12.73 -23.22 14.22
C MET A 207 -12.24 -22.02 13.41
N GLY A 208 -11.84 -22.24 12.15
CA GLY A 208 -11.22 -21.25 11.28
C GLY A 208 -12.14 -20.59 10.25
N CYS A 209 -13.35 -21.11 10.05
CA CYS A 209 -14.32 -20.57 9.09
C CYS A 209 -15.74 -20.54 9.66
N ILE A 210 -16.28 -21.68 10.08
CA ILE A 210 -17.72 -21.81 10.40
C ILE A 210 -18.13 -20.90 11.57
N VAL A 211 -17.34 -20.86 12.64
CA VAL A 211 -17.58 -19.98 13.80
C VAL A 211 -17.62 -18.49 13.41
N PHE A 212 -16.93 -18.09 12.34
CA PHE A 212 -16.87 -16.70 11.91
C PHE A 212 -18.01 -16.30 10.97
N LEU A 213 -18.70 -17.24 10.33
CA LEU A 213 -19.74 -16.94 9.33
C LEU A 213 -20.82 -15.98 9.83
N PRO A 214 -21.38 -16.10 11.06
CA PRO A 214 -22.36 -15.14 11.56
C PRO A 214 -21.79 -13.72 11.65
N SER A 215 -20.54 -13.59 12.11
CA SER A 215 -19.87 -12.30 12.21
C SER A 215 -19.55 -11.70 10.82
N SER A 216 -19.15 -12.54 9.86
CA SER A 216 -18.89 -12.13 8.48
C SER A 216 -20.16 -11.68 7.77
N ALA A 217 -21.29 -12.35 8.00
CA ALA A 217 -22.59 -11.93 7.46
C ALA A 217 -22.99 -10.54 7.98
N LEU A 218 -22.83 -10.29 9.29
CA LEU A 218 -23.09 -8.99 9.89
C LEU A 218 -22.18 -7.90 9.29
N LYS A 219 -20.87 -8.15 9.22
CA LYS A 219 -19.90 -7.23 8.60
C LYS A 219 -20.24 -6.93 7.14
N LEU A 220 -20.61 -7.95 6.37
CA LEU A 220 -20.98 -7.82 4.96
C LEU A 220 -22.21 -6.93 4.78
N ALA A 221 -23.23 -7.09 5.63
CA ALA A 221 -24.41 -6.21 5.61
C ALA A 221 -24.02 -4.74 5.84
N VAL A 222 -23.12 -4.48 6.81
CA VAL A 222 -22.60 -3.14 7.10
C VAL A 222 -21.77 -2.58 5.93
N ILE A 223 -20.91 -3.40 5.31
CA ILE A 223 -20.12 -3.00 4.14
C ILE A 223 -21.04 -2.54 3.00
N ILE A 224 -22.08 -3.32 2.70
CA ILE A 224 -23.03 -3.01 1.64
C ILE A 224 -23.77 -1.71 1.94
N PHE A 225 -24.22 -1.53 3.18
CA PHE A 225 -24.88 -0.31 3.63
C PHE A 225 -23.98 0.92 3.48
N LEU A 226 -22.73 0.84 3.95
CA LEU A 226 -21.76 1.92 3.87
C LEU A 226 -21.39 2.24 2.41
N TYR A 227 -21.16 1.22 1.58
CA TYR A 227 -20.86 1.40 0.16
C TYR A 227 -21.97 2.18 -0.55
N ARG A 228 -23.24 1.78 -0.35
CA ARG A 228 -24.40 2.46 -0.94
C ARG A 228 -24.53 3.90 -0.44
N LYS A 229 -24.35 4.12 0.86
CA LYS A 229 -24.41 5.47 1.46
C LYS A 229 -23.31 6.37 0.89
N LEU A 230 -22.09 5.86 0.74
CA LEU A 230 -20.96 6.60 0.16
C LEU A 230 -21.21 6.91 -1.32
N GLN A 231 -21.72 5.95 -2.07
CA GLN A 231 -22.09 6.13 -3.47
C GLN A 231 -23.14 7.22 -3.66
N ALA A 232 -24.23 7.19 -2.89
CA ALA A 232 -25.27 8.22 -2.96
C ALA A 232 -24.73 9.62 -2.66
N ARG A 233 -23.81 9.73 -1.68
CA ARG A 233 -23.16 11.00 -1.32
C ARG A 233 -22.22 11.51 -2.40
N LEU A 234 -21.47 10.62 -3.03
CA LEU A 234 -20.58 10.99 -4.14
C LEU A 234 -21.38 11.39 -5.39
N ALA A 235 -22.47 10.71 -5.69
CA ALA A 235 -23.37 11.08 -6.78
C ALA A 235 -24.00 12.46 -6.54
N ALA A 236 -24.47 12.73 -5.31
CA ALA A 236 -25.02 14.04 -4.92
C ALA A 236 -23.98 15.17 -4.94
N ASN A 237 -22.71 14.88 -4.64
CA ASN A 237 -21.64 15.88 -4.70
C ASN A 237 -21.11 16.09 -6.13
N ALA A 238 -21.22 15.09 -7.00
CA ALA A 238 -20.86 15.23 -8.41
C ALA A 238 -21.87 16.08 -9.21
N SER A 239 -23.13 16.14 -8.75
CA SER A 239 -24.16 17.00 -9.35
C SER A 239 -24.08 18.46 -8.88
N LEU A 240 -23.27 18.77 -7.85
CA LEU A 240 -22.95 20.15 -7.54
C LEU A 240 -21.99 20.67 -8.62
N PRO A 241 -22.33 21.73 -9.37
CA PRO A 241 -21.36 22.38 -10.25
C PRO A 241 -20.23 22.84 -9.33
N PHE A 242 -19.08 22.16 -9.40
CA PHE A 242 -17.87 22.65 -8.75
C PHE A 242 -17.63 24.01 -9.37
N LYS A 243 -18.01 25.06 -8.65
CA LYS A 243 -17.96 26.44 -9.11
C LYS A 243 -16.51 26.66 -9.53
N SER A 244 -16.26 26.62 -10.84
CA SER A 244 -15.01 27.09 -11.41
C SER A 244 -14.75 28.41 -10.73
N TYR A 245 -13.58 28.54 -10.09
CA TYR A 245 -13.17 29.79 -9.45
C TYR A 245 -13.58 30.93 -10.38
N PRO A 246 -14.40 31.90 -9.93
CA PRO A 246 -14.92 32.93 -10.80
C PRO A 246 -13.74 33.55 -11.53
N LYS A 247 -13.84 33.77 -12.86
CA LYS A 247 -12.74 34.31 -13.69
C LYS A 247 -12.04 35.52 -13.05
N GLN A 248 -12.77 36.28 -12.24
CA GLN A 248 -12.28 37.39 -11.42
C GLN A 248 -11.16 37.01 -10.44
N SER A 249 -11.24 35.84 -9.79
CA SER A 249 -10.18 35.32 -8.92
C SER A 249 -8.94 34.81 -9.68
N GLN A 250 -9.10 34.35 -10.92
CA GLN A 250 -7.98 34.03 -11.80
C GLN A 250 -7.30 35.29 -12.34
N ALA A 251 -8.07 36.35 -12.58
CA ALA A 251 -7.57 37.68 -12.96
C ALA A 251 -6.81 38.35 -11.81
N ILE A 252 -7.34 38.32 -10.58
CA ILE A 252 -6.64 38.86 -9.40
C ILE A 252 -5.32 38.11 -9.15
N PHE A 253 -5.29 36.79 -9.36
CA PHE A 253 -4.06 36.00 -9.21
C PHE A 253 -3.03 36.31 -10.31
N SER A 254 -3.47 36.51 -11.56
CA SER A 254 -2.56 36.88 -12.66
C SER A 254 -2.10 38.34 -12.60
N GLU A 255 -2.89 39.22 -12.00
CA GLU A 255 -2.55 40.63 -11.77
C GLU A 255 -1.56 40.78 -10.61
N ASN A 256 -1.74 40.04 -9.50
CA ASN A 256 -0.75 40.00 -8.41
C ASN A 256 0.58 39.33 -8.80
N LEU A 257 0.58 38.40 -9.76
CA LEU A 257 1.83 37.84 -10.28
C LEU A 257 2.57 38.81 -11.20
N ARG A 258 1.86 39.78 -11.80
CA ARG A 258 2.46 40.81 -12.67
C ARG A 258 2.97 42.03 -11.92
N SER A 259 2.57 42.24 -10.67
CA SER A 259 3.01 43.37 -9.84
C SER A 259 4.29 43.08 -9.04
N HIS A 260 4.85 41.87 -9.18
CA HIS A 260 6.08 41.43 -8.51
C HIS A 260 7.27 41.20 -9.46
N ASP A 261 7.10 41.48 -10.76
CA ASP A 261 8.18 41.63 -11.75
C ASP A 261 8.44 43.13 -12.02
#